data_AF-A0A0F9IX44-F1
#
_entry.id   AF-A0A0F9IX44-F1
#
_cell.length_a   1.000
_cell.length_b   1.000
_cell.length_c   1.000
_cell.angle_alpha   90.00
_cell.angle_beta   90.00
_cell.angle_gamma   90.00
#
_symmetry.space_group_name_H-M   'P 1'
#
loop_
_entity.id
_entity.type
_entity.pdbx_description
1 polymer ?
#
loop_
_entity_poly.entity_id
_entity_poly.type
_entity_poly.pdbx_seq_one_letter_code
_entity_poly.pdbx_strand_id
1 'polypeptide(L)'
;METESLTKDELLSYIENEAKIRIDSLVEGSIETAEEVHAGIKREDGTSSFLETHIWPVTLDVIKHYQSTHKLLTTLQISSAILHDVMEDNDRILDLYASKAYGFDAYFKHRFGDYVYNIAMTLKTKPLENFSGSNEEEQKHERFIEYCQELVKSEYDVKTIKLADRLNNMKFISKIPDHEKIKRYLREAEDFYLAYPIIPPQMDIVYKEIRNAYDELKSVRVAAT
;
A
#
# COMPACT_ATOMS: atom_id res chain seq x y z
N MET A 1 3.19 -15.47 17.63
CA MET A 1 1.93 -15.14 16.95
C MET A 1 2.28 -14.94 15.50
N GLU A 2 1.67 -15.70 14.60
CA GLU A 2 2.04 -15.71 13.18
C GLU A 2 1.76 -14.35 12.53
N THR A 3 2.68 -13.90 11.70
CA THR A 3 2.43 -12.84 10.73
C THR A 3 1.38 -13.35 9.76
N GLU A 4 0.28 -12.62 9.56
CA GLU A 4 -0.69 -12.99 8.52
C GLU A 4 0.05 -12.93 7.18
N SER A 5 0.28 -14.10 6.61
CA SER A 5 0.95 -14.31 5.34
C SER A 5 -0.07 -14.91 4.39
N LEU A 6 -0.04 -14.47 3.13
CA LEU A 6 -0.91 -14.94 2.06
C LEU A 6 -0.04 -15.30 0.87
N THR A 7 -0.13 -16.54 0.40
CA THR A 7 0.56 -16.97 -0.81
C THR A 7 -0.14 -16.45 -2.06
N LYS A 8 0.58 -16.41 -3.19
CA LYS A 8 0.00 -16.07 -4.49
C LYS A 8 -1.19 -16.97 -4.84
N ASP A 9 -1.06 -18.29 -4.64
CA ASP A 9 -2.11 -19.25 -5.01
C ASP A 9 -3.38 -19.05 -4.18
N GLU A 10 -3.25 -18.68 -2.90
CA GLU A 10 -4.40 -18.33 -2.06
C GLU A 10 -5.09 -17.05 -2.55
N LEU A 11 -4.32 -16.02 -2.92
CA LEU A 11 -4.88 -14.80 -3.51
C LEU A 11 -5.61 -15.10 -4.82
N LEU A 12 -4.99 -15.85 -5.74
CA LEU A 12 -5.59 -16.22 -7.02
C LEU A 12 -6.87 -17.04 -6.84
N SER A 13 -6.82 -18.03 -5.94
CA SER A 13 -7.99 -18.82 -5.57
C SER A 13 -9.12 -17.93 -5.03
N TYR A 14 -8.79 -16.93 -4.19
CA TYR A 14 -9.79 -16.00 -3.69
C TYR A 14 -10.41 -15.15 -4.81
N ILE A 15 -9.60 -14.63 -5.74
CA ILE A 15 -10.06 -13.81 -6.88
C ILE A 15 -11.07 -14.61 -7.73
N GLU A 16 -10.76 -15.86 -8.08
CA GLU A 16 -11.61 -16.67 -8.95
C GLU A 16 -12.82 -17.24 -8.21
N ASN A 17 -12.61 -17.78 -7.01
CA ASN A 17 -13.62 -18.58 -6.32
C ASN A 17 -14.53 -17.73 -5.41
N GLU A 18 -14.00 -16.70 -4.75
CA GLU A 18 -14.77 -15.88 -3.82
C GLU A 18 -15.22 -14.57 -4.47
N ALA A 19 -14.31 -13.86 -5.14
CA ALA A 19 -14.65 -12.63 -5.85
C ALA A 19 -15.33 -12.86 -7.20
N LYS A 20 -15.32 -14.09 -7.72
CA LYS A 20 -15.93 -14.48 -9.01
C LYS A 20 -15.42 -13.64 -10.18
N ILE A 21 -14.15 -13.23 -10.12
CA ILE A 21 -13.47 -12.48 -11.17
C ILE A 21 -12.55 -13.43 -11.89
N ARG A 22 -12.70 -13.51 -13.22
CA ARG A 22 -11.77 -14.24 -14.06
C ARG A 22 -10.42 -13.54 -14.05
N ILE A 23 -9.35 -14.29 -13.78
CA ILE A 23 -7.99 -13.82 -13.97
C ILE A 23 -7.78 -13.60 -15.48
N ASP A 24 -7.49 -12.35 -15.86
CA ASP A 24 -7.14 -11.96 -17.22
C ASP A 24 -5.66 -11.59 -17.32
N SER A 25 -5.20 -11.27 -18.53
CA SER A 25 -3.81 -10.92 -18.78
C SER A 25 -3.34 -9.67 -18.03
N LEU A 26 -4.27 -8.80 -17.60
CA LEU A 26 -3.93 -7.62 -16.81
C LEU A 26 -3.54 -8.02 -15.40
N VAL A 27 -4.34 -8.90 -14.76
CA VAL A 27 -4.03 -9.44 -13.43
C VAL A 27 -2.76 -10.30 -13.48
N GLU A 28 -2.64 -11.19 -14.46
CA GLU A 28 -1.43 -12.01 -14.67
C GLU A 28 -0.19 -11.12 -14.79
N GLY A 29 -0.24 -10.13 -15.68
CA GLY A 29 0.88 -9.23 -15.89
C GLY A 29 1.22 -8.36 -14.68
N SER A 30 0.22 -8.06 -13.84
CA SER A 30 0.41 -7.30 -12.60
C SER A 30 1.15 -8.15 -11.57
N ILE A 31 0.78 -9.43 -11.45
CA ILE A 31 1.45 -10.39 -10.57
C ILE A 31 2.91 -10.58 -11.01
N GLU A 32 3.14 -10.84 -12.30
CA GLU A 32 4.50 -11.02 -12.85
C GLU A 32 5.38 -9.81 -12.53
N THR A 33 4.84 -8.60 -12.72
CA THR A 33 5.59 -7.37 -12.46
C THR A 33 5.86 -7.21 -10.97
N ALA A 34 4.86 -7.39 -10.09
CA ALA A 34 5.05 -7.31 -8.65
C ALA A 34 6.08 -8.34 -8.15
N GLU A 35 6.05 -9.56 -8.69
CA GLU A 35 7.05 -10.60 -8.40
C GLU A 35 8.45 -10.18 -8.86
N GLU A 36 8.60 -9.62 -10.05
CA GLU A 36 9.88 -9.12 -10.58
C GLU A 36 10.45 -7.99 -9.69
N VAL A 37 9.63 -6.99 -9.34
CA VAL A 37 10.05 -5.83 -8.56
C VAL A 37 10.42 -6.21 -7.13
N HIS A 38 9.57 -7.02 -6.49
CA HIS A 38 9.66 -7.30 -5.07
C HIS A 38 10.31 -8.67 -4.75
N ALA A 39 10.92 -9.33 -5.74
CA ALA A 39 11.67 -10.57 -5.54
C ALA A 39 12.75 -10.39 -4.46
N GLY A 40 12.70 -11.24 -3.44
CA GLY A 40 13.69 -11.24 -2.36
C GLY A 40 13.60 -10.05 -1.39
N ILE A 41 12.64 -9.13 -1.57
CA ILE A 41 12.43 -8.04 -0.62
C ILE A 41 11.88 -8.61 0.70
N LYS A 42 12.52 -8.19 1.79
CA LYS A 42 12.14 -8.56 3.15
C LYS A 42 11.46 -7.39 3.84
N ARG A 43 10.51 -7.70 4.71
CA ARG A 43 9.89 -6.72 5.62
C ARG A 43 10.88 -6.23 6.67
N GLU A 44 10.40 -5.36 7.55
CA GLU A 44 11.12 -4.77 8.67
C GLU A 44 11.69 -5.78 9.67
N ASP A 45 11.17 -7.02 9.72
CA ASP A 45 11.74 -8.10 10.54
C ASP A 45 12.97 -8.77 9.89
N GLY A 46 13.34 -8.37 8.67
CA GLY A 46 14.45 -8.93 7.91
C GLY A 46 14.22 -10.35 7.36
N THR A 47 13.04 -10.95 7.56
CA THR A 47 12.80 -12.37 7.24
C THR A 47 11.52 -12.61 6.43
N SER A 48 10.43 -11.91 6.76
CA SER A 48 9.13 -12.05 6.11
C SER A 48 9.18 -11.55 4.66
N SER A 49 8.58 -12.30 3.74
CA SER A 49 8.46 -11.94 2.33
C SER A 49 7.59 -10.70 2.15
N PHE A 50 8.07 -9.68 1.46
CA PHE A 50 7.27 -8.49 1.16
C PHE A 50 6.02 -8.84 0.35
N LEU A 51 6.14 -9.73 -0.64
CA LEU A 51 5.00 -10.19 -1.44
C LEU A 51 3.93 -10.86 -0.56
N GLU A 52 4.31 -11.82 0.26
CA GLU A 52 3.36 -12.66 1.01
C GLU A 52 2.81 -12.00 2.26
N THR A 53 3.50 -11.00 2.81
CA THR A 53 3.06 -10.31 4.03
C THR A 53 2.62 -8.87 3.80
N HIS A 54 2.79 -8.33 2.59
CA HIS A 54 2.34 -6.99 2.20
C HIS A 54 1.48 -6.99 0.93
N ILE A 55 2.07 -7.24 -0.24
CA ILE A 55 1.40 -7.02 -1.53
C ILE A 55 0.14 -7.88 -1.68
N TRP A 56 0.23 -9.18 -1.42
CA TRP A 56 -0.92 -10.08 -1.53
C TRP A 56 -1.97 -9.81 -0.44
N PRO A 57 -1.60 -9.67 0.85
CA PRO A 57 -2.57 -9.28 1.89
C PRO A 57 -3.28 -7.95 1.63
N VAL A 58 -2.57 -6.90 1.21
CA VAL A 58 -3.17 -5.60 0.87
C VAL A 58 -4.15 -5.75 -0.28
N THR A 59 -3.79 -6.50 -1.33
CA THR A 59 -4.69 -6.79 -2.45
C THR A 59 -5.96 -7.51 -1.98
N LEU A 60 -5.82 -8.50 -1.10
CA LEU A 60 -6.96 -9.23 -0.56
C LEU A 60 -7.88 -8.33 0.28
N ASP A 61 -7.32 -7.46 1.11
CA ASP A 61 -8.09 -6.52 1.93
C ASP A 61 -8.85 -5.51 1.06
N VAL A 62 -8.25 -5.04 -0.04
CA VAL A 62 -8.93 -4.22 -1.04
C VAL A 62 -10.11 -4.99 -1.64
N ILE A 63 -9.90 -6.22 -2.14
CA ILE A 63 -10.97 -7.04 -2.73
C ILE A 63 -12.15 -7.21 -1.75
N LYS A 64 -11.86 -7.61 -0.52
CA LYS A 64 -12.86 -7.82 0.53
C LYS A 64 -13.66 -6.55 0.82
N HIS A 65 -12.99 -5.40 0.83
CA HIS A 65 -13.65 -4.12 1.06
C HIS A 65 -14.64 -3.78 -0.06
N TYR A 66 -14.27 -3.96 -1.34
CA TYR A 66 -15.22 -3.74 -2.46
C TYR A 66 -16.42 -4.69 -2.38
N GLN A 67 -16.20 -5.96 -2.04
CA GLN A 67 -17.28 -6.93 -1.84
C GLN A 67 -18.22 -6.50 -0.70
N SER A 68 -17.69 -6.08 0.45
CA SER A 68 -18.51 -5.64 1.59
C SER A 68 -19.31 -4.36 1.32
N THR A 69 -18.78 -3.47 0.48
CA THR A 69 -19.41 -2.18 0.14
C THR A 69 -20.27 -2.27 -1.11
N HIS A 70 -20.37 -3.44 -1.74
CA HIS A 70 -21.13 -3.71 -2.97
C HIS A 70 -20.76 -2.74 -4.11
N LYS A 71 -19.51 -2.26 -4.12
CA LYS A 71 -18.98 -1.44 -5.21
C LYS A 71 -18.46 -2.34 -6.32
N LEU A 72 -18.44 -1.79 -7.53
CA LEU A 72 -17.95 -2.50 -8.70
C LEU A 72 -16.46 -2.80 -8.52
N LEU A 73 -16.13 -4.09 -8.41
CA LEU A 73 -14.77 -4.60 -8.42
C LEU A 73 -14.47 -5.16 -9.81
N THR A 74 -13.38 -4.72 -10.41
CA THR A 74 -12.87 -5.22 -11.69
C THR A 74 -11.40 -5.55 -11.59
N THR A 75 -10.84 -6.12 -12.66
CA THR A 75 -9.41 -6.40 -12.75
C THR A 75 -8.55 -5.14 -12.66
N LEU A 76 -9.10 -3.93 -12.92
CA LEU A 76 -8.41 -2.66 -12.73
C LEU A 76 -8.11 -2.36 -11.25
N GLN A 77 -9.08 -2.52 -10.35
CA GLN A 77 -8.88 -2.29 -8.91
C GLN A 77 -7.92 -3.32 -8.32
N ILE A 78 -8.07 -4.59 -8.72
CA ILE A 78 -7.16 -5.67 -8.30
C ILE A 78 -5.73 -5.38 -8.75
N SER A 79 -5.54 -5.05 -10.03
CA SER A 79 -4.21 -4.74 -10.59
C SER A 79 -3.59 -3.51 -9.93
N SER A 80 -4.40 -2.49 -9.63
CA SER A 80 -3.93 -1.28 -8.92
C SER A 80 -3.49 -1.59 -7.49
N ALA A 81 -4.16 -2.50 -6.80
CA ALA A 81 -3.75 -2.95 -5.47
C ALA A 81 -2.49 -3.82 -5.51
N ILE A 82 -2.34 -4.70 -6.51
CA ILE A 82 -1.13 -5.51 -6.70
C ILE A 82 0.10 -4.62 -6.95
N LEU A 83 -0.07 -3.56 -7.76
CA LEU A 83 1.03 -2.72 -8.24
C LEU A 83 1.24 -1.44 -7.42
N HIS A 84 0.56 -1.27 -6.28
CA HIS A 84 0.50 0.01 -5.58
C HIS A 84 1.87 0.57 -5.17
N ASP A 85 2.80 -0.31 -4.78
CA ASP A 85 4.15 0.06 -4.31
C ASP A 85 5.24 -0.10 -5.38
N VAL A 86 4.91 -0.62 -6.58
CA VAL A 86 5.90 -0.86 -7.65
C VAL A 86 6.61 0.42 -8.08
N MET A 87 5.92 1.55 -8.06
CA MET A 87 6.51 2.84 -8.45
C MET A 87 7.44 3.42 -7.38
N GLU A 88 7.29 3.02 -6.11
CA GLU A 88 8.15 3.42 -5.00
C GLU A 88 9.44 2.60 -5.00
N ASP A 89 9.34 1.28 -5.22
CA ASP A 89 10.48 0.35 -5.23
C ASP A 89 11.19 0.23 -6.61
N ASN A 90 10.79 1.05 -7.58
CA ASN A 90 11.30 1.07 -8.96
C ASN A 90 12.81 1.39 -9.07
N ASP A 91 13.43 1.98 -8.05
CA ASP A 91 14.88 2.28 -8.09
C ASP A 91 15.73 1.01 -8.30
N ARG A 92 15.18 -0.19 -8.03
CA ARG A 92 15.82 -1.49 -8.32
C ARG A 92 15.63 -1.97 -9.76
N ILE A 93 14.55 -1.59 -10.43
CA ILE A 93 14.26 -1.97 -11.82
C ILE A 93 15.03 -1.07 -12.79
N LEU A 94 15.34 0.18 -12.40
CA LEU A 94 16.14 1.09 -13.22
C LEU A 94 17.53 0.54 -13.56
N ASP A 95 18.09 -0.33 -12.72
CA ASP A 95 19.34 -1.05 -13.01
C ASP A 95 19.14 -2.21 -14.03
N LEU A 96 17.97 -2.85 -14.05
CA LEU A 96 17.60 -3.91 -15.01
C LEU A 96 17.27 -3.36 -16.40
N TYR A 97 16.64 -2.18 -16.47
CA TYR A 97 16.27 -1.49 -17.72
C TYR A 97 17.02 -0.17 -17.87
N ALA A 98 18.36 -0.25 -17.85
CA ALA A 98 19.34 0.85 -17.95
C ALA A 98 19.24 1.76 -19.20
N SER A 99 18.09 1.81 -19.88
CA SER A 99 17.73 2.82 -20.86
C SER A 99 16.53 3.65 -20.38
N LYS A 100 16.82 4.61 -19.49
CA LYS A 100 16.03 5.81 -19.15
C LYS A 100 14.79 5.58 -18.26
N ALA A 101 14.67 6.34 -17.17
CA ALA A 101 13.47 6.39 -16.32
C ALA A 101 12.17 6.67 -17.10
N TYR A 102 12.25 7.45 -18.20
CA TYR A 102 11.14 7.62 -19.15
C TYR A 102 10.61 6.30 -19.73
N GLY A 103 11.47 5.28 -19.83
CA GLY A 103 11.14 3.95 -20.31
C GLY A 103 10.25 3.17 -19.36
N PHE A 104 10.46 3.26 -18.04
CA PHE A 104 9.64 2.50 -17.09
C PHE A 104 8.22 3.09 -16.97
N ASP A 105 8.09 4.42 -16.86
CA ASP A 105 6.77 5.07 -16.88
C ASP A 105 5.99 4.74 -18.17
N ALA A 106 6.66 4.83 -19.33
CA ALA A 106 6.05 4.50 -20.62
C ALA A 106 5.69 3.02 -20.74
N TYR A 107 6.56 2.13 -20.28
CA TYR A 107 6.32 0.69 -20.22
C TYR A 107 5.13 0.36 -19.33
N PHE A 108 5.10 0.92 -18.11
CA PHE A 108 4.05 0.69 -17.14
C PHE A 108 2.70 1.17 -17.67
N LYS A 109 2.63 2.39 -18.23
CA LYS A 109 1.43 2.90 -18.90
C LYS A 109 1.00 2.03 -20.07
N HIS A 110 1.94 1.58 -20.91
CA HIS A 110 1.62 0.72 -22.04
C HIS A 110 1.05 -0.62 -21.60
N ARG A 111 1.60 -1.21 -20.52
CA ARG A 111 1.21 -2.54 -20.04
C ARG A 111 -0.09 -2.52 -19.21
N PHE A 112 -0.29 -1.49 -18.39
CA PHE A 112 -1.38 -1.46 -17.40
C PHE A 112 -2.42 -0.36 -17.62
N GLY A 113 -2.15 0.56 -18.56
CA GLY A 113 -3.01 1.69 -18.87
C GLY A 113 -2.88 2.85 -17.88
N ASP A 114 -3.44 4.00 -18.27
CA ASP A 114 -3.35 5.24 -17.49
C ASP A 114 -4.05 5.14 -16.13
N TYR A 115 -5.12 4.36 -16.03
CA TYR A 115 -5.88 4.24 -14.77
C TYR A 115 -5.02 3.63 -13.65
N VAL A 116 -4.39 2.48 -13.90
CA VAL A 116 -3.54 1.79 -12.93
C VAL A 116 -2.28 2.62 -12.64
N TYR A 117 -1.69 3.21 -13.69
CA TYR A 117 -0.54 4.10 -13.55
C TYR A 117 -0.83 5.30 -12.65
N ASN A 118 -1.95 6.00 -12.87
CA ASN A 118 -2.29 7.20 -12.11
C ASN A 118 -2.50 6.87 -10.63
N ILE A 119 -3.09 5.71 -10.31
CA ILE A 119 -3.23 5.25 -8.92
C ILE A 119 -1.85 5.01 -8.29
N ALA A 120 -1.00 4.20 -8.94
CA ALA A 120 0.34 3.90 -8.41
C ALA A 120 1.19 5.17 -8.22
N MET A 121 1.12 6.11 -9.17
CA MET A 121 1.81 7.39 -9.06
C MET A 121 1.26 8.30 -7.95
N THR A 122 -0.04 8.25 -7.69
CA THR A 122 -0.64 9.00 -6.57
C THR A 122 -0.23 8.42 -5.23
N LEU A 123 -0.03 7.09 -5.16
CA LEU A 123 0.38 6.40 -3.93
C LEU A 123 1.88 6.49 -3.67
N LYS A 124 2.71 6.65 -4.70
CA LYS A 124 4.16 6.80 -4.61
C LYS A 124 4.58 7.94 -3.68
N THR A 125 5.46 7.65 -2.73
CA THR A 125 6.10 8.68 -1.93
C THR A 125 7.07 9.52 -2.79
N LYS A 126 6.88 10.84 -2.79
CA LYS A 126 7.79 11.76 -3.49
C LYS A 126 9.17 11.83 -2.80
N PRO A 127 10.27 11.95 -3.58
CA PRO A 127 11.61 12.16 -3.05
C PRO A 127 11.68 13.37 -2.12
N LEU A 128 12.47 13.28 -1.05
CA LEU A 128 12.52 14.31 -0.01
C LEU A 128 13.14 15.62 -0.53
N GLU A 129 14.01 15.51 -1.52
CA GLU A 129 14.73 16.60 -2.19
C GLU A 129 13.78 17.57 -2.91
N ASN A 130 12.55 17.14 -3.20
CA ASN A 130 11.53 17.98 -3.83
C ASN A 130 10.90 18.98 -2.85
N PHE A 131 11.14 18.84 -1.54
CA PHE A 131 10.50 19.63 -0.50
C PHE A 131 11.47 20.62 0.14
N SER A 132 10.94 21.80 0.47
CA SER A 132 11.68 22.87 1.13
C SER A 132 11.78 22.60 2.63
N GLY A 133 12.85 23.07 3.25
CA GLY A 133 13.00 22.97 4.70
C GLY A 133 14.40 23.36 5.14
N SER A 134 14.50 23.88 6.36
CA SER A 134 15.79 24.24 6.96
C SER A 134 16.55 23.00 7.45
N ASN A 135 15.83 21.88 7.60
CA ASN A 135 16.34 20.58 8.03
C ASN A 135 15.44 19.44 7.49
N GLU A 136 15.91 18.20 7.62
CA GLU A 136 15.24 17.00 7.12
C GLU A 136 13.85 16.76 7.76
N GLU A 137 13.67 17.12 9.03
CA GLU A 137 12.40 16.93 9.74
C GLU A 137 11.32 17.90 9.23
N GLU A 138 11.70 19.14 8.91
CA GLU A 138 10.81 20.10 8.24
C GLU A 138 10.41 19.61 6.84
N GLN A 139 11.37 19.08 6.06
CA GLN A 139 11.07 18.51 4.74
C GLN A 139 10.12 17.31 4.83
N LYS A 140 10.34 16.41 5.79
CA LYS A 140 9.46 15.25 6.03
C LYS A 140 8.05 15.71 6.41
N HIS A 141 7.95 16.75 7.22
CA HIS A 141 6.66 17.31 7.61
C HIS A 141 5.93 17.95 6.42
N GLU A 142 6.61 18.77 5.62
CA GLU A 142 6.02 19.38 4.41
C GLU A 142 5.54 18.29 3.44
N ARG A 143 6.39 17.28 3.18
CA ARG A 143 6.04 16.13 2.35
C ARG A 143 4.80 15.40 2.86
N PHE A 144 4.71 15.15 4.16
CA PHE A 144 3.55 14.48 4.74
C PHE A 144 2.27 15.29 4.55
N ILE A 145 2.32 16.61 4.78
CA ILE A 145 1.16 17.49 4.58
C ILE A 145 0.71 17.51 3.12
N GLU A 146 1.64 17.67 2.17
CA GLU A 146 1.31 17.63 0.74
C GLU A 146 0.68 16.29 0.35
N TYR A 147 1.26 15.18 0.80
CA TYR A 147 0.75 13.85 0.51
C TYR A 147 -0.67 13.64 1.08
N CYS A 148 -0.93 14.09 2.32
CA CYS A 148 -2.28 14.07 2.89
C CYS A 148 -3.27 14.89 2.06
N GLN A 149 -2.88 16.07 1.55
CA GLN A 149 -3.73 16.89 0.71
C GLN A 149 -4.05 16.24 -0.64
N GLU A 150 -3.08 15.52 -1.22
CA GLU A 150 -3.31 14.71 -2.43
C GLU A 150 -4.29 13.58 -2.13
N LEU A 151 -4.05 12.79 -1.09
CA LEU A 151 -4.92 11.67 -0.69
C LEU A 151 -6.36 12.09 -0.40
N VAL A 152 -6.60 13.26 0.20
CA VAL A 152 -7.97 13.76 0.46
C VAL A 152 -8.72 14.10 -0.83
N LYS A 153 -8.00 14.50 -1.89
CA LYS A 153 -8.59 14.83 -3.20
C LYS A 153 -8.69 13.60 -4.11
N SER A 154 -7.99 12.52 -3.78
CA SER A 154 -7.93 11.32 -4.60
C SER A 154 -9.25 10.57 -4.63
N GLU A 155 -9.43 9.81 -5.71
CA GLU A 155 -10.58 8.95 -5.93
C GLU A 155 -10.69 7.81 -4.91
N TYR A 156 -11.87 7.20 -4.86
CA TYR A 156 -12.22 6.11 -3.94
C TYR A 156 -11.18 4.97 -3.92
N ASP A 157 -10.67 4.62 -5.10
CA ASP A 157 -9.79 3.46 -5.28
C ASP A 157 -8.41 3.71 -4.64
N VAL A 158 -7.85 4.92 -4.82
CA VAL A 158 -6.60 5.36 -4.15
C VAL A 158 -6.78 5.31 -2.65
N LYS A 159 -7.90 5.86 -2.15
CA LYS A 159 -8.20 5.87 -0.71
C LYS A 159 -8.29 4.47 -0.14
N THR A 160 -8.96 3.56 -0.84
CA THR A 160 -9.13 2.17 -0.42
C THR A 160 -7.78 1.46 -0.31
N ILE A 161 -6.97 1.55 -1.36
CA ILE A 161 -5.64 0.93 -1.39
C ILE A 161 -4.77 1.53 -0.28
N LYS A 162 -4.76 2.86 -0.12
CA LYS A 162 -3.89 3.48 0.88
C LYS A 162 -4.24 3.12 2.32
N LEU A 163 -5.54 2.98 2.61
CA LEU A 163 -5.98 2.56 3.93
C LEU A 163 -5.67 1.08 4.20
N ALA A 164 -5.82 0.20 3.19
CA ALA A 164 -5.45 -1.20 3.29
C ALA A 164 -3.92 -1.37 3.50
N ASP A 165 -3.11 -0.65 2.72
CA ASP A 165 -1.65 -0.53 2.90
C ASP A 165 -1.31 -0.11 4.33
N ARG A 166 -1.87 1.03 4.78
CA ARG A 166 -1.60 1.55 6.13
C ARG A 166 -2.00 0.56 7.22
N LEU A 167 -3.14 -0.08 7.10
CA LEU A 167 -3.62 -1.07 8.06
C LEU A 167 -2.66 -2.26 8.15
N ASN A 168 -2.27 -2.83 7.01
CA ASN A 168 -1.31 -3.93 6.94
C ASN A 168 0.03 -3.52 7.61
N ASN A 169 0.53 -2.34 7.28
CA ASN A 169 1.77 -1.81 7.81
C ASN A 169 1.74 -1.60 9.34
N MET A 170 0.62 -1.11 9.88
CA MET A 170 0.45 -0.95 11.34
C MET A 170 0.36 -2.30 12.06
N LYS A 171 -0.41 -3.26 11.51
CA LYS A 171 -0.51 -4.63 12.05
C LYS A 171 0.81 -5.40 11.98
N PHE A 172 1.61 -5.17 10.95
CA PHE A 172 2.90 -5.84 10.80
C PHE A 172 3.90 -5.29 11.83
N ILE A 173 4.03 -3.97 11.91
CA ILE A 173 5.03 -3.35 12.78
C ILE A 173 4.72 -3.50 14.27
N SER A 174 3.45 -3.68 14.65
CA SER A 174 3.07 -3.95 16.06
C SER A 174 3.71 -5.25 16.59
N LYS A 175 4.08 -6.17 15.69
CA LYS A 175 4.71 -7.46 16.02
C LYS A 175 6.23 -7.35 16.21
N ILE A 176 6.83 -6.20 15.90
CA ILE A 176 8.28 -5.97 16.00
C ILE A 176 8.51 -4.94 17.12
N PRO A 177 8.80 -5.39 18.35
CA PRO A 177 9.05 -4.48 19.46
C PRO A 177 10.17 -3.48 19.16
N ASP A 178 10.04 -2.27 19.70
CA ASP A 178 11.06 -1.21 19.64
C ASP A 178 11.47 -0.73 18.24
N HIS A 179 10.74 -1.12 17.19
CA HIS A 179 11.05 -0.65 15.86
C HIS A 179 10.80 0.86 15.71
N GLU A 180 11.75 1.59 15.13
CA GLU A 180 11.71 3.06 14.99
C GLU A 180 10.44 3.58 14.30
N LYS A 181 9.93 2.82 13.32
CA LYS A 181 8.69 3.12 12.58
C LYS A 181 7.44 3.19 13.46
N ILE A 182 7.41 2.53 14.62
CA ILE A 182 6.26 2.57 15.54
C ILE A 182 5.90 4.02 15.91
N LYS A 183 6.90 4.81 16.32
CA LYS A 183 6.70 6.22 16.71
C LYS A 183 6.16 7.05 15.55
N ARG A 184 6.69 6.82 14.34
CA ARG A 184 6.25 7.51 13.12
C ARG A 184 4.80 7.16 12.78
N TYR A 185 4.44 5.87 12.77
CA TYR A 185 3.09 5.42 12.43
C TYR A 185 2.04 5.87 13.44
N LEU A 186 2.37 5.91 14.73
CA LEU A 186 1.46 6.47 15.74
C LEU A 186 1.17 7.95 15.47
N ARG A 187 2.20 8.75 15.18
CA ARG A 187 2.04 10.17 14.86
C ARG A 187 1.21 10.38 13.59
N GLU A 188 1.54 9.69 12.50
CA GLU A 188 0.79 9.80 11.24
C GLU A 188 -0.66 9.33 11.39
N ALA A 189 -0.92 8.31 12.23
CA ALA A 189 -2.27 7.86 12.52
C ALA A 189 -3.09 8.91 13.27
N GLU A 190 -2.50 9.54 14.29
CA GLU A 190 -3.10 10.64 15.04
C GLU A 190 -3.35 11.88 14.18
N ASP A 191 -2.37 12.23 13.34
CA ASP A 191 -2.42 13.43 12.51
C ASP A 191 -3.38 13.27 11.31
N PHE A 192 -3.57 12.05 10.79
CA PHE A 192 -4.32 11.84 9.54
C PHE A 192 -5.14 10.54 9.49
N TYR A 193 -4.52 9.37 9.63
CA TYR A 193 -5.17 8.11 9.23
C TYR A 193 -6.36 7.69 10.10
N LEU A 194 -6.51 8.19 11.32
CA LEU A 194 -7.74 7.98 12.10
C LEU A 194 -8.94 8.75 11.51
N ALA A 195 -8.70 9.96 11.00
CA ALA A 195 -9.75 10.80 10.42
C ALA A 195 -10.02 10.47 8.93
N TYR A 196 -9.01 9.96 8.21
CA TYR A 196 -9.13 9.75 6.76
C TYR A 196 -10.30 8.83 6.36
N PRO A 197 -10.57 7.68 7.03
CA PRO A 197 -11.72 6.83 6.74
C PRO A 197 -13.09 7.47 6.98
N ILE A 198 -13.20 8.48 7.85
CA ILE A 198 -14.48 9.13 8.21
C ILE A 198 -14.79 10.37 7.37
N ILE A 199 -13.82 10.88 6.62
CA ILE A 199 -14.02 11.93 5.60
C ILE A 199 -14.65 11.26 4.37
N PRO A 200 -15.55 11.92 3.63
CA PRO A 200 -16.12 11.34 2.40
C PRO A 200 -15.04 10.93 1.38
N PRO A 201 -15.24 9.81 0.65
CA PRO A 201 -16.26 8.78 0.89
C PRO A 201 -15.94 7.99 2.17
N GLN A 202 -16.95 7.79 3.02
CA GLN A 202 -16.81 7.15 4.33
C GLN A 202 -16.57 5.64 4.19
N MET A 203 -15.70 5.10 5.05
CA MET A 203 -15.32 3.69 5.11
C MET A 203 -15.37 3.19 6.55
N ASP A 204 -16.59 3.06 7.11
CA ASP A 204 -16.82 2.79 8.53
C ASP A 204 -16.21 1.48 9.04
N ILE A 205 -16.17 0.45 8.20
CA ILE A 205 -15.54 -0.83 8.52
C ILE A 205 -14.03 -0.62 8.68
N VAL A 206 -13.41 0.00 7.68
CA VAL A 206 -11.97 0.31 7.67
C VAL A 206 -11.59 1.26 8.81
N TYR A 207 -12.45 2.21 9.17
CA TYR A 207 -12.25 3.07 10.35
C TYR A 207 -12.04 2.26 11.63
N LYS A 208 -12.92 1.28 11.88
CA LYS A 208 -12.82 0.41 13.07
C LYS A 208 -11.51 -0.38 13.06
N GLU A 209 -11.11 -0.89 11.90
CA GLU A 209 -9.87 -1.67 11.76
C GLU A 209 -8.63 -0.82 11.99
N ILE A 210 -8.55 0.37 11.37
CA ILE A 210 -7.46 1.33 11.59
C ILE A 210 -7.39 1.75 13.07
N ARG A 211 -8.55 2.00 13.69
CA ARG A 211 -8.61 2.37 15.11
C ARG A 211 -8.05 1.25 16.00
N ASN A 212 -8.46 0.00 15.75
CA ASN A 212 -7.97 -1.15 16.51
C ASN A 212 -6.45 -1.33 16.32
N ALA A 213 -5.95 -1.23 15.09
CA ALA A 213 -4.51 -1.33 14.82
C ALA A 213 -3.72 -0.19 15.49
N TYR A 214 -4.27 1.02 15.54
CA TYR A 214 -3.67 2.14 16.28
C TYR A 214 -3.59 1.84 17.79
N ASP A 215 -4.69 1.38 18.40
CA ASP A 215 -4.73 1.10 19.83
C ASP A 215 -3.77 -0.06 20.20
N GLU A 216 -3.65 -1.09 19.34
CA GLU A 216 -2.67 -2.16 19.47
C GLU A 216 -1.23 -1.62 19.41
N LEU A 217 -0.92 -0.85 18.37
CA LEU A 217 0.42 -0.26 18.19
C LEU A 217 0.81 0.66 19.37
N LYS A 218 -0.17 1.40 19.91
CA LYS A 218 0.02 2.26 21.08
C LYS A 218 0.33 1.44 22.33
N SER A 219 -0.32 0.29 22.50
CA SER A 219 -0.07 -0.62 23.64
C SER A 219 1.36 -1.19 23.62
N VAL A 220 1.87 -1.54 22.43
CA VAL A 220 3.25 -2.04 22.25
C VAL A 220 4.27 -1.00 22.68
N ARG A 221 4.06 0.27 22.31
CA ARG A 221 4.95 1.37 22.73
C ARG A 221 4.97 1.60 24.24
N VAL A 222 3.82 1.46 24.91
CA VAL A 222 3.74 1.63 26.37
C VAL A 222 4.44 0.48 27.11
N ALA A 223 4.39 -0.74 26.56
CA ALA A 223 5.09 -1.89 27.13
C ALA A 223 6.63 -1.82 26.99
N ALA A 224 7.12 -1.03 26.02
CA ALA A 224 8.54 -0.84 25.74
C ALA A 224 9.22 0.24 26.60
N THR A 225 8.44 1.13 27.23
CA THR A 225 8.91 2.24 28.11
C THR A 225 8.84 1.88 29.57
#